data_AF-A0A3M7NMX3-F1
#
_entry.id   AF-A0A3M7NMX3-F1
#
_cell.length_a   1.000
_cell.length_b   1.000
_cell.length_c   1.000
_cell.angle_alpha   90.00
_cell.angle_beta   90.00
_cell.angle_gamma   90.00
#
_symmetry.space_group_name_H-M   'P 1'
#
loop_
_entity.id
_entity.type
_entity.pdbx_description
1 polymer ?
#
loop_
_entity_poly.entity_id
_entity_poly.type
_entity_poly.pdbx_seq_one_letter_code
_entity_poly.pdbx_strand_id
1 'polypeptide(L)'
;MEALADGDEQCPACLTRKSASPNLRFKINNKCYHRICESCIDRVYASGGQHTCPYPHCKNTFWKNAWRTQTFEDLNVEKEINIRRDIYSTLNKDEDDFINKRAYDDFLELREMFVMNLLLGTEAQATRRKLNEYKEANGLVRHKDDGSAASKSKTKRTSTTTVDHNYPDQSGLIEGLKKIVVPDVLPPYDPLEGMPIHKDYFTITDDGMDMDTGYEQYKKDDMLTVEGYDFREALEESLTRAFAGLGVFVQVEKSNTLADHATKVAAAATAVGLDDPF
;
A
#
# COMPACT_ATOMS: atom_id res chain seq x y z
N MET A 1 50.99 10.06 -39.26
CA MET A 1 50.30 10.32 -38.00
C MET A 1 49.74 8.98 -37.55
N GLU A 2 50.28 8.45 -36.46
CA GLU A 2 50.32 7.03 -36.07
C GLU A 2 48.99 6.28 -35.98
N ALA A 3 49.10 4.97 -36.25
CA ALA A 3 48.08 3.94 -36.10
C ALA A 3 47.65 3.78 -34.63
N LEU A 4 46.34 3.86 -34.38
CA LEU A 4 45.72 3.55 -33.09
C LEU A 4 44.43 2.75 -33.29
N ALA A 5 44.52 1.61 -33.98
CA ALA A 5 43.42 0.63 -34.08
C ALA A 5 43.86 -0.80 -33.68
N ASP A 6 45.02 -0.94 -33.01
CA ASP A 6 45.62 -2.24 -32.67
C ASP A 6 45.80 -2.47 -31.15
N GLY A 7 45.23 -1.59 -30.32
CA GLY A 7 45.32 -1.67 -28.86
C GLY A 7 44.24 -2.54 -28.21
N ASP A 8 43.17 -2.86 -28.94
CA ASP A 8 41.96 -3.49 -28.38
C ASP A 8 41.98 -5.02 -28.38
N GLU A 9 42.93 -5.63 -29.10
CA GLU A 9 43.03 -7.09 -29.27
C GLU A 9 44.15 -7.76 -28.44
N GLN A 10 44.87 -6.99 -27.62
CA GLN A 10 45.96 -7.50 -26.80
C GLN A 10 45.53 -7.62 -25.35
N CYS A 11 45.74 -8.80 -24.76
CA CYS A 11 45.49 -8.98 -23.34
C CYS A 11 46.56 -8.24 -22.50
N PRO A 12 46.18 -7.39 -21.54
CA PRO A 12 47.14 -6.64 -20.72
C PRO A 12 47.93 -7.52 -19.73
N ALA A 13 47.43 -8.72 -19.40
CA ALA A 13 48.07 -9.62 -18.44
C ALA A 13 49.10 -10.58 -19.07
N CYS A 14 48.77 -11.16 -20.24
CA CYS A 14 49.64 -12.11 -20.93
C CYS A 14 50.29 -11.55 -22.20
N LEU A 15 49.97 -10.31 -22.56
CA LEU A 15 50.44 -9.61 -23.76
C LEU A 15 50.17 -10.38 -25.07
N THR A 16 49.34 -11.42 -25.03
CA THR A 16 48.97 -12.21 -26.21
C THR A 16 47.91 -11.47 -27.01
N ARG A 17 48.11 -11.38 -28.33
CA ARG A 17 47.17 -10.78 -29.29
C ARG A 17 46.20 -11.83 -29.82
N LYS A 18 44.99 -11.41 -30.16
CA LYS A 18 43.97 -12.27 -30.82
C LYS A 18 44.48 -12.89 -32.13
N SER A 19 45.34 -12.18 -32.87
CA SER A 19 46.00 -12.69 -34.08
C SER A 19 46.89 -13.92 -33.85
N ALA A 20 47.50 -14.04 -32.67
CA ALA A 20 48.39 -15.17 -32.33
C ALA A 20 47.62 -16.42 -31.90
N SER A 21 46.39 -16.28 -31.39
CA SER A 21 45.51 -17.42 -31.11
C SER A 21 44.04 -17.04 -31.36
N PRO A 22 43.45 -17.49 -32.48
CA PRO A 22 42.13 -17.04 -32.93
C PRO A 22 40.97 -17.49 -32.01
N ASN A 23 41.20 -18.48 -31.13
CA ASN A 23 40.22 -18.97 -30.16
C ASN A 23 40.25 -18.21 -28.82
N LEU A 24 41.06 -17.16 -28.67
CA LEU A 24 41.06 -16.33 -27.47
C LEU A 24 39.76 -15.53 -27.35
N ARG A 25 39.04 -15.77 -26.25
CA ARG A 25 37.86 -14.99 -25.87
C ARG A 25 38.21 -14.01 -24.76
N PHE A 26 37.78 -12.77 -24.92
CA PHE A 26 37.90 -11.74 -23.88
C PHE A 26 36.65 -11.74 -22.99
N LYS A 27 36.88 -11.61 -21.69
CA LYS A 27 35.85 -11.37 -20.68
C LYS A 27 36.09 -10.02 -20.03
N ILE A 28 35.00 -9.47 -19.53
CA ILE A 28 34.93 -8.16 -18.91
C ILE A 28 34.15 -8.22 -17.61
N ASN A 29 34.45 -7.30 -16.71
CA ASN A 29 33.76 -7.15 -15.44
C ASN A 29 33.05 -5.78 -15.40
N ASN A 30 31.83 -5.77 -14.87
CA ASN A 30 30.95 -4.60 -14.79
C ASN A 30 31.42 -3.48 -13.84
N LYS A 31 32.44 -3.69 -12.99
CA LYS A 31 32.98 -2.61 -12.13
C LYS A 31 34.27 -2.00 -12.65
N CYS A 32 35.11 -2.78 -13.32
CA CYS A 32 36.43 -2.33 -13.81
C CYS A 32 36.47 -2.06 -15.29
N TYR A 33 35.62 -2.73 -16.07
CA TYR A 33 35.60 -2.55 -17.51
C TYR A 33 36.97 -2.82 -18.17
N HIS A 34 37.77 -3.74 -17.63
CA HIS A 34 39.03 -4.19 -18.25
C HIS A 34 38.79 -5.46 -19.05
N ARG A 35 39.26 -5.50 -20.30
CA ARG A 35 39.20 -6.68 -21.17
C ARG A 35 40.37 -7.60 -20.85
N ILE A 36 40.08 -8.84 -20.45
CA ILE A 36 41.10 -9.83 -20.06
C ILE A 36 40.78 -11.17 -20.72
N CYS A 37 41.82 -11.90 -21.11
CA CYS A 37 41.70 -13.20 -21.76
C CYS A 37 41.15 -14.29 -20.81
N GLU A 38 40.34 -15.22 -21.33
CA GLU A 38 39.77 -16.32 -20.53
C GLU A 38 40.86 -17.17 -19.84
N SER A 39 41.95 -17.50 -20.53
CA SER A 39 43.06 -18.29 -19.95
C SER A 39 43.80 -17.55 -18.83
N CYS A 40 43.88 -16.22 -18.90
CA CYS A 40 44.45 -15.37 -17.87
C CYS A 40 43.59 -15.39 -16.61
N ILE A 41 42.27 -15.28 -16.80
CA ILE A 41 41.30 -15.36 -15.71
C ILE A 41 41.35 -16.76 -15.09
N ASP A 42 41.33 -17.82 -15.89
CA ASP A 42 41.37 -19.19 -15.36
C ASP A 42 42.64 -19.48 -14.58
N ARG A 43 43.80 -18.95 -15.00
CA ARG A 43 45.05 -19.08 -14.26
C ARG A 43 45.04 -18.33 -12.93
N VAL A 44 44.57 -17.07 -12.92
CA VAL A 44 44.55 -16.26 -11.70
C VAL A 44 43.55 -16.80 -10.67
N TYR A 45 42.42 -17.34 -11.14
CA TYR A 45 41.37 -17.91 -10.28
C TYR A 45 41.55 -19.42 -10.02
N ALA A 46 42.65 -20.04 -10.47
CA ALA A 46 42.93 -21.46 -10.27
C ALA A 46 43.07 -21.83 -8.78
N SER A 47 43.59 -20.91 -7.97
CA SER A 47 43.73 -21.10 -6.51
C SER A 47 42.40 -21.10 -5.76
N GLY A 48 41.29 -20.68 -6.40
CA GLY A 48 39.98 -20.60 -5.77
C GLY A 48 39.89 -19.45 -4.76
N GLY A 49 38.99 -18.50 -4.99
CA GLY A 49 38.76 -17.38 -4.07
C GLY A 49 38.48 -16.06 -4.77
N GLN A 50 38.54 -14.99 -3.98
CA GLN A 50 38.52 -13.61 -4.49
C GLN A 50 39.93 -13.22 -4.93
N HIS A 51 40.04 -12.76 -6.16
CA HIS A 51 41.30 -12.27 -6.70
C HIS A 51 41.13 -10.84 -7.22
N THR A 52 42.22 -10.09 -7.18
CA THR A 52 42.31 -8.76 -7.79
C THR A 52 42.24 -8.88 -9.31
N CYS A 53 41.64 -7.90 -9.96
CA CYS A 53 41.64 -7.76 -11.41
C CYS A 53 43.09 -7.87 -11.95
N PRO A 54 43.39 -8.78 -12.89
CA PRO A 54 44.74 -8.95 -13.49
C PRO A 54 45.23 -7.79 -14.37
N TYR A 55 44.65 -6.59 -14.23
CA TYR A 55 45.02 -5.40 -14.98
C TYR A 55 46.02 -4.56 -14.18
N PRO A 56 47.12 -4.08 -14.79
CA PRO A 56 48.08 -3.23 -14.10
C PRO A 56 47.37 -1.99 -13.52
N HIS A 57 47.63 -1.67 -12.24
CA HIS A 57 47.01 -0.55 -11.52
C HIS A 57 45.52 -0.71 -11.13
N CYS A 58 44.88 -1.85 -11.41
CA CYS A 58 43.54 -2.14 -10.88
C CYS A 58 43.59 -2.89 -9.55
N LYS A 59 42.87 -2.41 -8.53
CA LYS A 59 42.86 -3.00 -7.17
C LYS A 59 41.53 -3.67 -6.80
N ASN A 60 40.56 -3.68 -7.70
CA ASN A 60 39.24 -4.24 -7.40
C ASN A 60 39.29 -5.77 -7.35
N THR A 61 38.62 -6.35 -6.37
CA THR A 61 38.53 -7.80 -6.14
C THR A 61 37.20 -8.36 -6.64
N PHE A 62 37.24 -9.55 -7.25
CA PHE A 62 36.06 -10.19 -7.83
C PHE A 62 36.05 -11.70 -7.59
N TRP A 63 34.88 -12.30 -7.81
CA TRP A 63 34.72 -13.74 -7.98
C TRP A 63 34.80 -14.12 -9.47
N LYS A 64 35.11 -15.40 -9.75
CA LYS A 64 35.21 -15.91 -11.12
C LYS A 64 33.91 -15.73 -11.93
N ASN A 65 32.75 -15.87 -11.28
CA ASN A 65 31.43 -15.71 -11.89
C ASN A 65 31.08 -14.25 -12.25
N ALA A 66 31.81 -13.26 -11.72
CA ALA A 66 31.57 -11.85 -12.03
C ALA A 66 32.11 -11.44 -13.41
N TRP A 67 32.91 -12.30 -14.05
CA TRP A 67 33.44 -12.08 -15.40
C TRP A 67 32.43 -12.53 -16.45
N ARG A 68 31.99 -11.61 -17.30
CA ARG A 68 31.04 -11.82 -18.40
C ARG A 68 31.77 -11.76 -19.74
N THR A 69 31.26 -12.42 -20.77
CA THR A 69 31.69 -12.19 -22.15
C THR A 69 31.24 -10.83 -22.65
N GLN A 70 32.12 -10.14 -23.37
CA GLN A 70 31.81 -8.87 -24.03
C GLN A 70 30.69 -9.06 -25.07
N THR A 71 29.72 -8.16 -25.10
CA THR A 71 28.62 -8.15 -26.07
C THR A 71 28.79 -7.07 -27.13
N PHE A 72 29.42 -5.95 -26.79
CA PHE A 72 29.64 -4.82 -27.70
C PHE A 72 31.13 -4.54 -27.85
N GLU A 73 31.58 -4.12 -29.02
CA GLU A 73 33.00 -3.79 -29.28
C GLU A 73 33.49 -2.62 -28.41
N ASP A 74 32.64 -1.61 -28.26
CA ASP A 74 32.92 -0.42 -27.48
C ASP A 74 32.63 -0.59 -25.99
N LEU A 75 33.66 -0.33 -25.19
CA LEU A 75 33.57 -0.43 -23.74
C LEU A 75 32.67 0.64 -23.11
N ASN A 76 32.64 1.84 -23.69
CA ASN A 76 31.83 2.93 -23.19
C ASN A 76 30.33 2.65 -23.36
N VAL A 77 29.96 1.97 -24.45
CA VAL A 77 28.58 1.54 -24.69
C VAL A 77 28.16 0.49 -23.65
N GLU A 78 29.04 -0.46 -23.28
CA GLU A 78 28.73 -1.40 -22.20
C GLU A 78 28.57 -0.73 -20.83
N LYS A 79 29.36 0.32 -20.57
CA LYS A 79 29.21 1.15 -19.36
C LYS A 79 27.84 1.83 -19.34
N GLU A 80 27.47 2.48 -20.42
CA GLU A 80 26.18 3.15 -20.58
C GLU A 80 25.00 2.20 -20.41
N ILE A 81 25.00 1.07 -21.12
CA ILE A 81 23.88 0.13 -21.05
C ILE A 81 23.70 -0.42 -19.63
N ASN A 82 24.80 -0.69 -18.92
CA ASN A 82 24.72 -1.16 -17.54
C ASN A 82 24.21 -0.08 -16.59
N ILE A 83 24.67 1.17 -16.74
CA ILE A 83 24.21 2.31 -15.94
C ILE A 83 22.73 2.61 -16.21
N ARG A 84 22.32 2.67 -17.48
CA ARG A 84 20.93 2.91 -17.88
C ARG A 84 20.02 1.81 -17.34
N ARG A 85 20.43 0.53 -17.40
CA ARG A 85 19.67 -0.58 -16.83
C ARG A 85 19.50 -0.45 -15.31
N ASP A 86 20.56 -0.13 -14.58
CA ASP A 86 20.49 0.04 -13.11
C ASP A 86 19.55 1.20 -12.73
N ILE A 87 19.69 2.35 -13.39
CA ILE A 87 18.84 3.52 -13.14
C ILE A 87 17.39 3.23 -13.47
N TYR A 88 17.10 2.62 -14.63
CA TYR A 88 15.72 2.31 -15.03
C TYR A 88 15.08 1.28 -14.09
N SER A 89 15.87 0.31 -13.60
CA SER A 89 15.37 -0.63 -12.59
C SER A 89 15.13 0.01 -11.22
N THR A 90 15.90 1.04 -10.86
CA THR A 90 15.75 1.75 -9.59
C THR A 90 14.57 2.73 -9.64
N LEU A 91 14.46 3.48 -10.74
CA LEU A 91 13.47 4.52 -10.99
C LEU A 91 12.38 3.97 -11.93
N ASN A 92 11.72 2.89 -11.52
CA ASN A 92 10.66 2.26 -12.30
C ASN A 92 9.30 2.94 -12.01
N LYS A 93 8.97 3.99 -12.75
CA LYS A 93 7.70 4.74 -12.67
C LYS A 93 7.20 5.08 -14.06
N ASP A 94 5.91 4.90 -14.28
CA ASP A 94 5.24 5.09 -15.56
C ASP A 94 4.49 6.42 -15.62
N GLU A 95 4.08 6.88 -16.80
CA GLU A 95 3.33 8.14 -16.98
C GLU A 95 2.03 8.16 -16.16
N ASP A 96 1.39 6.99 -15.99
CA ASP A 96 0.16 6.83 -15.21
C ASP A 96 0.35 7.13 -13.72
N ASP A 97 1.57 7.00 -13.20
CA ASP A 97 1.88 7.31 -11.80
C ASP A 97 1.95 8.81 -11.52
N PHE A 98 1.95 9.66 -12.55
CA PHE A 98 2.08 11.11 -12.41
C PHE A 98 0.74 11.83 -12.59
N ILE A 99 0.54 12.92 -11.85
CA ILE A 99 -0.66 13.77 -11.95
C ILE A 99 -0.64 14.56 -13.27
N ASN A 100 0.54 15.09 -13.63
CA ASN A 100 0.73 15.97 -14.77
C ASN A 100 1.78 15.39 -15.72
N LYS A 101 1.51 15.47 -17.03
CA LYS A 101 2.49 15.09 -18.06
C LYS A 101 3.82 15.84 -17.94
N ARG A 102 3.79 17.13 -17.58
CA ARG A 102 5.00 17.94 -17.39
C ARG A 102 5.92 17.38 -16.30
N ALA A 103 5.34 16.91 -15.19
CA ALA A 103 6.13 16.31 -14.10
C ALA A 103 6.79 15.00 -14.55
N TYR A 104 6.13 14.24 -15.43
CA TYR A 104 6.72 13.05 -16.05
C TYR A 104 7.86 13.42 -17.01
N ASP A 105 7.69 14.44 -17.85
CA ASP A 105 8.74 14.93 -18.75
C ASP A 105 9.97 15.41 -17.94
N ASP A 106 9.77 16.16 -16.84
CA ASP A 106 10.83 16.59 -15.92
C ASP A 106 11.54 15.39 -15.23
N PHE A 107 10.79 14.34 -14.88
CA PHE A 107 11.35 13.09 -14.34
C PHE A 107 12.21 12.34 -15.36
N LEU A 108 11.81 12.31 -16.63
CA LEU A 108 12.61 11.70 -17.70
C LEU A 108 13.93 12.47 -17.89
N GLU A 109 13.90 13.80 -17.85
CA GLU A 109 15.12 14.61 -17.87
C GLU A 109 16.03 14.31 -16.68
N LEU A 110 15.47 14.23 -15.47
CA LEU A 110 16.22 13.89 -14.26
C LEU A 110 16.89 12.51 -14.37
N ARG A 111 16.21 11.53 -14.98
CA ARG A 111 16.75 10.19 -15.23
C ARG A 111 17.95 10.23 -16.18
N GLU A 112 17.85 10.96 -17.30
CA GLU A 112 18.96 11.11 -18.25
C GLU A 112 20.12 11.93 -17.65
N MET A 113 19.84 12.95 -16.85
CA MET A 113 20.86 13.70 -16.12
C MET A 113 21.70 12.77 -15.23
N PHE A 114 21.06 11.83 -14.51
CA PHE A 114 21.79 10.85 -13.71
C PHE A 114 22.61 9.86 -14.55
N VAL A 115 22.08 9.40 -15.67
CA VAL A 115 22.82 8.55 -16.63
C VAL A 115 24.09 9.28 -17.09
N MET A 116 23.95 10.54 -17.52
CA MET A 116 25.04 11.35 -18.03
C MET A 116 26.10 11.67 -16.97
N ASN A 117 25.68 12.05 -15.75
CA ASN A 117 26.58 12.30 -14.63
C ASN A 117 27.41 11.07 -14.25
N LEU A 118 26.81 9.88 -14.27
CA LEU A 118 27.50 8.64 -13.96
C LEU A 118 28.44 8.17 -15.09
N LEU A 119 28.11 8.47 -16.35
CA LEU A 119 28.94 8.14 -17.50
C LEU A 119 30.17 9.03 -17.63
N LEU A 120 29.96 10.34 -17.58
CA LEU A 120 31.03 11.33 -17.71
C LEU A 120 31.86 11.46 -16.42
N GLY A 121 31.32 11.00 -15.29
CA GLY A 121 31.96 11.13 -13.99
C GLY A 121 31.78 12.53 -13.37
N THR A 122 31.02 13.42 -14.01
CA THR A 122 30.64 14.72 -13.46
C THR A 122 29.67 14.50 -12.30
N GLU A 123 30.09 14.87 -11.09
CA GLU A 123 29.25 14.74 -9.88
C GLU A 123 28.75 13.30 -9.57
N ALA A 124 29.53 12.28 -9.96
CA ALA A 124 29.13 10.88 -9.80
C ALA A 124 28.85 10.47 -8.33
N GLN A 125 29.56 11.05 -7.36
CA GLN A 125 29.37 10.75 -5.94
C GLN A 125 28.05 11.32 -5.41
N ALA A 126 27.69 12.55 -5.79
CA ALA A 126 26.43 13.16 -5.35
C ALA A 126 25.23 12.45 -6.00
N THR A 127 25.34 12.09 -7.27
CA THR A 127 24.30 11.32 -7.98
C THR A 127 24.08 9.96 -7.32
N ARG A 128 25.16 9.23 -6.97
CA ARG A 128 25.07 7.96 -6.23
C ARG A 128 24.43 8.14 -4.86
N ARG A 129 24.75 9.23 -4.16
CA ARG A 129 24.15 9.55 -2.86
C ARG A 129 22.64 9.77 -2.98
N LYS A 130 22.19 10.60 -3.93
CA LYS A 130 20.77 10.84 -4.21
C LYS A 130 20.03 9.54 -4.58
N LEU A 131 20.65 8.69 -5.41
CA LEU A 131 20.09 7.39 -5.76
C LEU A 131 19.99 6.45 -4.54
N ASN A 132 20.97 6.46 -3.64
CA ASN A 132 20.92 5.65 -2.42
C ASN A 132 19.84 6.15 -1.45
N GLU A 133 19.74 7.47 -1.24
CA GLU A 133 18.69 8.10 -0.44
C GLU A 133 17.29 7.74 -0.99
N TYR A 134 17.12 7.75 -2.31
CA TYR A 134 15.90 7.29 -2.96
C TYR A 134 15.65 5.78 -2.77
N LYS A 135 16.67 4.93 -2.92
CA LYS A 135 16.55 3.47 -2.71
C LYS A 135 16.19 3.13 -1.27
N GLU A 136 16.71 3.86 -0.30
CA GLU A 136 16.40 3.72 1.12
C GLU A 136 14.96 4.19 1.42
N ALA A 137 14.57 5.36 0.92
CA ALA A 137 13.24 5.93 1.08
C ALA A 137 12.12 5.03 0.52
N ASN A 138 12.38 4.34 -0.60
CA ASN A 138 11.40 3.45 -1.24
C ASN A 138 11.54 1.98 -0.79
N GLY A 139 12.40 1.68 0.19
CA GLY A 139 12.59 0.33 0.71
C GLY A 139 13.15 -0.68 -0.29
N LEU A 140 13.75 -0.22 -1.40
CA LEU A 140 14.46 -1.07 -2.36
C LEU A 140 15.72 -1.68 -1.73
N VAL A 141 16.33 -1.00 -0.76
CA VAL A 141 17.36 -1.59 0.10
C VAL A 141 16.69 -2.26 1.29
N ARG A 142 16.58 -3.59 1.24
CA ARG A 142 16.33 -4.39 2.43
C ARG A 142 17.64 -4.47 3.21
N HIS A 143 17.77 -3.72 4.30
CA HIS A 143 18.81 -4.01 5.27
C HIS A 143 18.57 -5.42 5.81
N LYS A 144 19.62 -6.25 5.80
CA LYS A 144 19.61 -7.57 6.41
C LYS A 144 19.71 -7.35 7.91
N ASP A 145 18.64 -6.82 8.50
CA ASP A 145 18.58 -6.65 9.94
C ASP A 145 18.18 -8.00 10.54
N ASP A 146 19.17 -8.60 11.19
CA ASP A 146 19.02 -9.66 12.16
C ASP A 146 17.86 -9.32 13.10
N GLY A 147 16.95 -10.28 13.32
CA GLY A 147 15.81 -10.08 14.19
C GLY A 147 16.24 -9.69 15.60
N SER A 148 16.07 -8.42 15.98
CA SER A 148 15.66 -7.98 17.32
C SER A 148 15.75 -6.46 17.47
N ALA A 149 14.82 -5.95 18.26
CA ALA A 149 14.87 -4.68 18.97
C ALA A 149 14.61 -3.39 18.17
N ALA A 150 13.37 -2.93 18.31
CA ALA A 150 13.06 -1.51 18.42
C ALA A 150 14.12 -0.80 19.28
N SER A 151 14.90 0.09 18.67
CA SER A 151 15.73 1.04 19.38
C SER A 151 15.73 2.37 18.64
N LYS A 152 15.25 3.37 19.37
CA LYS A 152 15.15 4.78 19.01
C LYS A 152 16.48 5.29 18.46
N SER A 153 16.54 5.65 17.17
CA SER A 153 17.66 6.39 16.62
C SER A 153 17.28 7.87 16.43
N LYS A 154 17.94 8.68 17.24
CA LYS A 154 17.91 10.14 17.24
C LYS A 154 18.65 10.64 16.00
N THR A 155 17.93 10.93 14.92
CA THR A 155 18.52 11.56 13.73
C THR A 155 18.77 13.05 13.96
N LYS A 156 20.04 13.42 13.89
CA LYS A 156 20.55 14.79 13.95
C LYS A 156 20.18 15.49 12.64
N ARG A 157 19.36 16.54 12.73
CA ARG A 157 18.83 17.33 11.61
C ARG A 157 19.87 18.30 11.05
N THR A 158 20.10 18.20 9.74
CA THR A 158 20.54 19.24 8.78
C THR A 158 20.12 18.67 7.41
N SER A 159 19.24 19.23 6.59
CA SER A 159 18.88 20.60 6.25
C SER A 159 17.40 20.71 5.82
N THR A 160 16.90 21.94 5.82
CA THR A 160 15.51 22.38 5.62
C THR A 160 14.94 22.06 4.23
N THR A 161 14.05 21.06 4.17
CA THR A 161 12.99 20.94 3.15
C THR A 161 11.75 20.44 3.88
N THR A 162 10.64 21.17 3.82
CA THR A 162 9.36 20.74 4.40
C THR A 162 8.75 19.66 3.52
N VAL A 163 9.28 18.45 3.59
CA VAL A 163 8.74 17.29 2.87
C VAL A 163 7.49 16.84 3.62
N ASP A 164 6.33 17.01 2.99
CA ASP A 164 5.06 16.49 3.50
C ASP A 164 5.20 14.97 3.71
N HIS A 165 5.04 14.51 4.95
CA HIS A 165 5.19 13.09 5.31
C HIS A 165 4.18 12.16 4.61
N ASN A 166 3.20 12.72 3.91
CA ASN A 166 2.17 12.00 3.16
C ASN A 166 2.48 11.86 1.65
N TYR A 167 3.63 12.38 1.18
CA TYR A 167 4.02 12.29 -0.22
C TYR A 167 4.60 10.89 -0.56
N PRO A 168 4.23 10.27 -1.70
CA PRO A 168 4.61 8.90 -2.04
C PRO A 168 6.12 8.65 -2.18
N ASP A 169 6.93 9.68 -2.40
CA ASP A 169 8.39 9.57 -2.35
C ASP A 169 8.95 10.34 -1.14
N GLN A 170 9.35 9.61 -0.09
CA GLN A 170 9.91 10.22 1.12
C GLN A 170 11.26 10.92 0.88
N SER A 171 11.95 10.62 -0.23
CA SER A 171 13.19 11.32 -0.60
C SER A 171 12.96 12.68 -1.23
N GLY A 172 11.72 12.98 -1.66
CA GLY A 172 11.37 14.21 -2.36
C GLY A 172 12.11 14.40 -3.69
N LEU A 173 12.62 13.31 -4.27
CA LEU A 173 13.42 13.35 -5.49
C LEU A 173 12.56 13.48 -6.74
N ILE A 174 11.36 12.92 -6.71
CA ILE A 174 10.46 12.90 -7.86
C ILE A 174 9.21 13.72 -7.54
N GLU A 175 8.93 14.72 -8.37
CA GLU A 175 7.78 15.61 -8.21
C GLU A 175 6.54 15.09 -8.96
N GLY A 176 5.34 15.43 -8.47
CA GLY A 176 4.08 15.16 -9.17
C GLY A 176 3.57 13.72 -9.16
N LEU A 177 4.06 12.85 -8.28
CA LEU A 177 3.52 11.49 -8.14
C LEU A 177 2.10 11.49 -7.55
N LYS A 178 1.23 10.65 -8.13
CA LYS A 178 -0.07 10.32 -7.56
C LYS A 178 0.11 9.51 -6.28
N LYS A 179 -0.73 9.80 -5.29
CA LYS A 179 -0.81 9.00 -4.07
C LYS A 179 -1.42 7.64 -4.42
N ILE A 180 -0.70 6.57 -4.13
CA ILE A 180 -1.21 5.21 -4.26
C ILE A 180 -2.35 5.05 -3.26
N VAL A 181 -3.58 5.04 -3.76
CA VAL A 181 -4.76 4.66 -2.98
C VAL A 181 -4.82 3.14 -3.05
N VAL A 182 -4.46 2.47 -1.95
CA VAL A 182 -4.70 1.03 -1.82
C VAL A 182 -6.23 0.85 -1.86
N PRO A 183 -6.79 0.06 -2.78
CA PRO A 183 -8.22 -0.21 -2.78
C PRO A 183 -8.63 -0.77 -1.42
N ASP A 184 -9.67 -0.22 -0.83
CA ASP A 184 -10.17 -0.67 0.46
C ASP A 184 -10.52 -2.17 0.37
N VAL A 185 -10.08 -2.94 1.37
CA VAL A 185 -10.44 -4.36 1.45
C VAL A 185 -11.95 -4.45 1.60
N LEU A 186 -12.61 -5.08 0.64
CA LEU A 186 -14.06 -5.27 0.71
C LEU A 186 -14.40 -5.96 2.04
N PRO A 187 -15.44 -5.49 2.76
CA PRO A 187 -15.87 -6.14 3.98
C PRO A 187 -16.24 -7.60 3.70
N PRO A 188 -16.14 -8.51 4.71
CA PRO A 188 -16.59 -9.89 4.58
C PRO A 188 -18.03 -9.98 4.07
N TYR A 189 -18.29 -10.89 3.13
CA TYR A 189 -19.59 -11.05 2.50
C TYR A 189 -20.68 -11.43 3.52
N ASP A 190 -21.74 -10.61 3.59
CA ASP A 190 -22.93 -10.84 4.41
C ASP A 190 -24.08 -11.41 3.55
N PRO A 191 -24.54 -12.66 3.78
CA PRO A 191 -25.65 -13.27 3.04
C PRO A 191 -27.01 -12.59 3.20
N LEU A 192 -27.18 -11.77 4.24
CA LEU A 192 -28.44 -11.07 4.54
C LEU A 192 -28.43 -9.61 4.11
N GLU A 193 -27.31 -9.12 3.53
CA GLU A 193 -27.17 -7.77 2.97
C GLU A 193 -27.73 -6.66 3.90
N GLY A 194 -27.48 -6.78 5.20
CA GLY A 194 -27.97 -5.81 6.19
C GLY A 194 -29.48 -5.84 6.46
N MET A 195 -30.19 -6.94 6.17
CA MET A 195 -31.59 -7.12 6.58
C MET A 195 -31.69 -7.05 8.12
N PRO A 196 -32.54 -6.16 8.68
CA PRO A 196 -32.68 -6.05 10.12
C PRO A 196 -33.26 -7.36 10.69
N ILE A 197 -32.51 -7.97 11.60
CA ILE A 197 -32.86 -9.24 12.24
C ILE A 197 -34.08 -9.07 13.19
N HIS A 198 -34.36 -7.84 13.63
CA HIS A 198 -35.45 -7.50 14.54
C HIS A 198 -36.44 -6.52 13.90
N LYS A 199 -37.73 -6.66 14.21
CA LYS A 199 -38.81 -5.82 13.72
C LYS A 199 -39.17 -4.76 14.76
N ASP A 200 -38.78 -3.51 14.54
CA ASP A 200 -38.97 -2.40 15.50
C ASP A 200 -40.39 -1.78 15.46
N TYR A 201 -41.44 -2.60 15.32
CA TYR A 201 -42.82 -2.07 15.23
C TYR A 201 -43.43 -1.71 16.58
N PHE A 202 -43.05 -2.42 17.65
CA PHE A 202 -43.56 -2.19 19.00
C PHE A 202 -42.57 -2.73 20.03
N THR A 203 -42.66 -2.23 21.26
CA THR A 203 -41.92 -2.77 22.41
C THR A 203 -42.94 -3.24 23.44
N ILE A 204 -42.86 -4.51 23.82
CA ILE A 204 -43.68 -5.04 24.92
C ILE A 204 -42.99 -4.64 26.22
N THR A 205 -43.63 -3.76 27.00
CA THR A 205 -43.27 -3.49 28.40
C THR A 205 -43.77 -4.63 29.27
N ASP A 206 -42.87 -5.19 30.09
CA ASP A 206 -43.16 -6.34 30.95
C ASP A 206 -44.20 -6.04 32.05
N ASP A 207 -44.40 -4.76 32.39
CA ASP A 207 -45.20 -4.29 33.52
C ASP A 207 -46.64 -3.86 33.17
N GLY A 208 -47.08 -4.02 31.92
CA GLY A 208 -48.20 -3.25 31.37
C GLY A 208 -49.37 -4.02 30.74
N MET A 209 -49.51 -5.32 31.01
CA MET A 209 -50.66 -6.10 30.52
C MET A 209 -51.35 -6.84 31.66
N ASP A 210 -51.85 -6.09 32.64
CA ASP A 210 -52.94 -6.53 33.50
C ASP A 210 -54.23 -6.55 32.67
N MET A 211 -54.33 -7.53 31.78
CA MET A 211 -55.60 -7.84 31.15
C MET A 211 -56.46 -8.52 32.23
N ASP A 212 -57.59 -7.90 32.60
CA ASP A 212 -58.60 -8.38 33.57
C ASP A 212 -59.22 -9.76 33.22
N THR A 213 -58.64 -10.49 32.26
CA THR A 213 -59.09 -11.74 31.66
C THR A 213 -58.44 -13.00 32.25
N GLY A 214 -57.71 -12.90 33.37
CA GLY A 214 -57.21 -14.08 34.11
C GLY A 214 -55.86 -14.66 33.61
N TYR A 215 -55.08 -13.87 32.86
CA TYR A 215 -53.81 -14.29 32.25
C TYR A 215 -52.73 -14.77 33.23
N GLU A 216 -52.75 -14.31 34.48
CA GLU A 216 -51.79 -14.75 35.51
C GLU A 216 -51.90 -16.25 35.84
N GLN A 217 -53.06 -16.87 35.57
CA GLN A 217 -53.27 -18.30 35.81
C GLN A 217 -52.47 -19.12 34.80
N TYR A 218 -52.53 -18.74 33.52
CA TYR A 218 -51.82 -19.44 32.43
C TYR A 218 -50.30 -19.28 32.50
N LYS A 219 -49.80 -18.16 33.05
CA LYS A 219 -48.37 -17.98 33.33
C LYS A 219 -47.83 -18.96 34.38
N LYS A 220 -48.71 -19.49 35.24
CA LYS A 220 -48.37 -20.46 36.29
C LYS A 220 -48.60 -21.92 35.85
N ASP A 221 -49.20 -22.15 34.69
CA ASP A 221 -49.47 -23.49 34.18
C ASP A 221 -48.21 -24.12 33.56
N ASP A 222 -47.72 -25.18 34.21
CA ASP A 222 -46.46 -25.86 33.86
C ASP A 222 -46.53 -26.59 32.51
N MET A 223 -47.73 -27.01 32.09
CA MET A 223 -47.94 -27.70 30.80
C MET A 223 -47.60 -26.81 29.60
N LEU A 224 -48.01 -25.54 29.60
CA LEU A 224 -47.71 -24.61 28.50
C LEU A 224 -46.21 -24.31 28.41
N THR A 225 -45.53 -24.28 29.55
CA THR A 225 -44.08 -24.04 29.62
C THR A 225 -43.30 -25.22 29.03
N VAL A 226 -43.72 -26.46 29.31
CA VAL A 226 -43.09 -27.68 28.75
C VAL A 226 -43.29 -27.80 27.24
N GLU A 227 -44.42 -27.31 26.72
CA GLU A 227 -44.70 -27.24 25.28
C GLU A 227 -43.91 -26.12 24.56
N GLY A 228 -43.14 -25.31 25.29
CA GLY A 228 -42.29 -24.25 24.74
C GLY A 228 -43.06 -22.99 24.35
N TYR A 229 -44.26 -22.79 24.90
CA TYR A 229 -45.08 -21.62 24.61
C TYR A 229 -44.59 -20.40 25.39
N ASP A 230 -43.97 -19.44 24.70
CA ASP A 230 -43.67 -18.13 25.28
C ASP A 230 -44.79 -17.13 24.96
N PHE A 231 -45.43 -16.62 26.01
CA PHE A 231 -46.50 -15.63 25.91
C PHE A 231 -46.03 -14.35 25.23
N ARG A 232 -44.75 -13.99 25.37
CA ARG A 232 -44.19 -12.81 24.71
C ARG A 232 -44.21 -12.97 23.21
N GLU A 233 -43.75 -14.11 22.69
CA GLU A 233 -43.72 -14.40 21.26
C GLU A 233 -45.12 -14.53 20.66
N ALA A 234 -46.05 -15.19 21.36
CA ALA A 234 -47.43 -15.31 20.88
C ALA A 234 -48.17 -13.96 20.85
N LEU A 235 -47.87 -13.08 21.80
CA LEU A 235 -48.36 -11.70 21.77
C LEU A 235 -47.72 -10.90 20.66
N GLU A 236 -46.41 -11.06 20.43
CA GLU A 236 -45.73 -10.42 19.31
C GLU A 236 -46.33 -10.87 17.97
N GLU A 237 -46.61 -12.15 17.81
CA GLU A 237 -47.25 -12.70 16.60
C GLU A 237 -48.68 -12.18 16.45
N SER A 238 -49.49 -12.20 17.50
CA SER A 238 -50.88 -11.75 17.44
C SER A 238 -51.00 -10.25 17.21
N LEU A 239 -50.15 -9.43 17.83
CA LEU A 239 -50.08 -7.98 17.60
C LEU A 239 -49.57 -7.69 16.19
N THR A 240 -48.53 -8.38 15.74
CA THR A 240 -48.06 -8.26 14.36
C THR A 240 -49.17 -8.65 13.39
N ARG A 241 -49.88 -9.76 13.62
CA ARG A 241 -50.95 -10.22 12.73
C ARG A 241 -52.18 -9.31 12.75
N ALA A 242 -52.50 -8.72 13.90
CA ALA A 242 -53.63 -7.81 14.03
C ALA A 242 -53.33 -6.45 13.37
N PHE A 243 -52.13 -5.89 13.57
CA PHE A 243 -51.82 -4.52 13.17
C PHE A 243 -50.98 -4.41 11.89
N ALA A 244 -50.15 -5.41 11.56
CA ALA A 244 -49.40 -5.42 10.31
C ALA A 244 -50.37 -5.59 9.14
N GLY A 245 -50.66 -4.47 8.47
CA GLY A 245 -51.55 -4.40 7.32
C GLY A 245 -52.76 -3.48 7.51
N LEU A 246 -53.10 -3.08 8.74
CA LEU A 246 -54.22 -2.17 9.01
C LEU A 246 -53.82 -0.69 9.05
N GLY A 247 -52.51 -0.36 9.04
CA GLY A 247 -52.03 1.03 9.02
C GLY A 247 -52.45 1.86 10.24
N VAL A 248 -52.82 1.21 11.35
CA VAL A 248 -53.28 1.87 12.57
C VAL A 248 -52.09 2.06 13.51
N PHE A 249 -51.67 3.31 13.70
CA PHE A 249 -50.63 3.68 14.65
C PHE A 249 -51.29 4.06 15.98
N VAL A 250 -51.35 3.11 16.90
CA VAL A 250 -52.04 3.26 18.20
C VAL A 250 -51.57 4.49 18.96
N GLN A 251 -50.31 4.89 18.83
CA GLN A 251 -49.77 6.07 19.50
C GLN A 251 -50.30 7.40 18.92
N VAL A 252 -50.53 7.45 17.60
CA VAL A 252 -51.13 8.60 16.91
C VAL A 252 -52.62 8.69 17.26
N GLU A 253 -53.34 7.58 17.21
CA GLU A 253 -54.78 7.52 17.54
C GLU A 253 -55.06 7.79 19.03
N LYS A 254 -54.22 7.28 19.94
CA LYS A 254 -54.31 7.59 21.38
C LYS A 254 -54.01 9.07 21.67
N SER A 255 -53.08 9.68 20.95
CA SER A 255 -52.80 11.12 21.12
C SER A 255 -53.99 12.00 20.71
N ASN A 256 -54.71 11.62 19.65
CA ASN A 256 -55.93 12.32 19.21
C ASN A 256 -57.10 12.14 20.21
N THR A 257 -57.33 10.93 20.69
CA THR A 257 -58.43 10.66 21.66
C THR A 257 -58.20 11.32 23.03
N LEU A 258 -56.95 11.42 23.50
CA LEU A 258 -56.61 12.19 24.70
C LEU A 258 -56.84 13.70 24.52
N ALA A 259 -56.57 14.23 23.32
CA ALA A 259 -56.87 15.61 22.96
C ALA A 259 -58.40 15.89 22.89
N ASP A 260 -59.18 14.94 22.39
CA ASP A 260 -60.65 15.02 22.35
C ASP A 260 -61.30 14.86 23.74
N HIS A 261 -60.69 14.08 24.63
CA HIS A 261 -61.14 13.96 26.02
C HIS A 261 -60.81 15.23 26.83
N ALA A 262 -59.64 15.84 26.61
CA ALA A 262 -59.27 17.12 27.23
C ALA A 262 -60.20 18.28 26.82
N THR A 263 -60.65 18.31 25.56
CA THR A 263 -61.60 19.33 25.07
C THR A 263 -63.04 19.10 25.57
N LYS A 264 -63.49 17.84 25.74
CA LYS A 264 -64.80 17.54 26.36
C LYS A 264 -64.86 17.86 27.86
N VAL A 265 -63.77 17.66 28.60
CA VAL A 265 -63.69 18.05 30.03
C VAL A 265 -63.72 19.59 30.17
N ALA A 266 -63.10 20.33 29.23
CA ALA A 266 -63.19 21.78 29.18
C ALA A 266 -64.59 22.31 28.81
N ALA A 267 -65.34 21.61 27.95
CA ALA A 267 -66.70 21.98 27.56
C ALA A 267 -67.77 21.65 28.63
N ALA A 268 -67.54 20.66 29.48
CA ALA A 268 -68.44 20.34 30.61
C ALA A 268 -68.31 21.35 31.76
N ALA A 269 -67.15 22.02 31.91
CA ALA A 269 -66.93 23.03 32.93
C ALA A 269 -67.58 24.39 32.62
N THR A 270 -67.86 24.70 31.36
CA THR A 270 -68.47 25.98 30.91
C THR A 270 -70.01 25.99 30.91
N ALA A 271 -70.67 24.85 31.17
CA ALA A 271 -72.13 24.74 31.12
C ALA A 271 -72.85 24.85 32.50
N VAL A 272 -72.15 25.10 33.61
CA VAL A 272 -72.74 25.09 34.97
C VAL A 272 -72.56 26.43 35.73
N GLY A 273 -72.60 27.58 35.06
CA GLY A 273 -72.45 28.84 35.81
C GLY A 273 -72.82 30.12 35.10
N LEU A 274 -74.11 30.33 34.82
CA LEU A 274 -74.74 31.66 34.77
C LEU A 274 -76.25 31.51 34.97
N ASP A 275 -76.86 32.56 35.55
CA ASP A 275 -78.24 32.75 36.05
C ASP A 275 -78.37 32.50 37.58
N ASP A 276 -78.72 33.44 38.46
CA ASP A 276 -79.04 34.86 38.35
C ASP A 276 -79.20 35.46 39.78
N PRO A 277 -79.30 36.80 39.93
CA PRO A 277 -79.03 37.53 41.17
C PRO A 277 -80.26 37.78 42.04
N PHE A 278 -80.12 37.54 43.35
CA PHE A 278 -80.74 38.29 44.45
C PHE A 278 -79.97 38.05 45.75
#